data_AF-A0A1S8YQM9-F1
#
_entry.id   AF-A0A1S8YQM9-F1
#
_cell.length_a   1.000
_cell.length_b   1.000
_cell.length_c   1.000
_cell.angle_alpha   90.00
_cell.angle_beta   90.00
_cell.angle_gamma   90.00
#
_symmetry.space_group_name_H-M   'P 1'
#
loop_
_entity.id
_entity.type
_entity.pdbx_description
1 polymer ?
#
loop_
_entity_poly.entity_id
_entity_poly.type
_entity_poly.pdbx_seq_one_letter_code
_entity_poly.pdbx_strand_id
1 'polypeptide(L)'
;MSDIVSPLVNALGAASRSGGLQGHGGDSVLMSLDDRLGHAFASKAVESQHTREEIYAALNDPNVTSNPAQLIEWQKRLSIYTLETNLCSTMVRKGVAAIETLIKT
;
A
#
# COMPACT_ATOMS: atom_id res chain seq x y z
N MET A 1 -19.70 23.69 26.59
CA MET A 1 -18.30 24.12 26.78
C MET A 1 -17.54 22.90 27.30
N SER A 2 -16.65 22.36 26.46
CA SER A 2 -15.59 21.37 26.71
C SER A 2 -15.84 20.17 27.63
N ASP A 3 -16.08 18.96 27.08
CA ASP A 3 -15.74 17.67 27.76
C ASP A 3 -15.77 16.42 26.86
N ILE A 4 -15.25 16.48 25.63
CA ILE A 4 -15.12 15.28 24.76
C ILE A 4 -13.68 15.07 24.23
N VAL A 5 -12.77 16.03 24.42
CA VAL A 5 -11.39 15.97 23.87
C VAL A 5 -10.41 15.20 24.78
N SER A 6 -10.75 14.99 26.05
CA SER A 6 -9.84 14.45 27.06
C SER A 6 -9.48 12.95 26.97
N PRO A 7 -10.37 12.01 26.56
CA PRO A 7 -9.99 10.58 26.56
C PRO A 7 -9.05 10.22 25.42
N LEU A 8 -9.10 10.93 24.28
CA LEU A 8 -8.27 10.63 23.12
C LEU A 8 -6.81 11.09 23.31
N VAL A 9 -6.61 12.25 23.94
CA VAL A 9 -5.26 12.77 24.26
C VAL A 9 -4.59 11.90 25.33
N ASN A 10 -5.36 11.39 26.31
CA ASN A 10 -4.82 10.50 27.33
C ASN A 10 -4.47 9.10 26.76
N ALA A 11 -5.25 8.59 25.81
CA ALA A 11 -4.97 7.32 25.13
C ALA A 11 -3.72 7.41 24.23
N LEU A 12 -3.54 8.53 23.51
CA LEU A 12 -2.35 8.77 22.68
C LEU A 12 -1.09 8.98 23.55
N GLY A 13 -1.23 9.59 24.73
CA GLY A 13 -0.13 9.73 25.69
C GLY A 13 0.30 8.42 26.37
N ALA A 14 -0.60 7.45 26.51
CA ALA A 14 -0.28 6.12 27.06
C ALA A 14 0.41 5.21 26.03
N ALA A 15 0.03 5.30 24.75
CA ALA A 15 0.67 4.56 23.66
C ALA A 15 2.14 4.95 23.45
N SER A 16 2.48 6.23 23.63
CA SER A 16 3.87 6.72 23.47
C SER A 16 4.83 6.32 24.60
N ARG A 17 4.34 5.72 25.69
CA ARG A 17 5.17 5.28 26.83
C ARG A 17 5.40 3.77 26.89
N SER A 18 4.78 2.99 26.01
CA SER A 18 4.90 1.52 25.96
C SER A 18 5.64 1.02 24.71
N GLY A 19 6.66 1.75 24.27
CA GLY A 19 7.61 1.33 23.24
C GLY A 19 9.03 1.39 23.79
N GLY A 20 9.29 0.62 24.84
CA GLY A 20 10.61 0.53 25.45
C GLY A 20 11.65 -0.02 24.48
N LEU A 21 12.72 0.75 24.31
CA LEU A 21 14.10 0.31 24.08
C LEU A 21 14.30 -0.93 23.17
N GLN A 22 14.32 -0.70 21.85
CA GLN A 22 15.17 -1.49 20.97
C GLN A 22 16.30 -0.58 20.47
N GLY A 23 17.35 -0.48 21.27
CA GLY A 23 18.68 -0.25 20.72
C GLY A 23 19.05 -1.49 19.92
N HIS A 24 19.19 -1.35 18.60
CA HIS A 24 20.06 -2.25 17.83
C HIS A 24 20.94 -1.37 16.96
N GLY A 25 22.17 -1.17 17.46
CA GLY A 25 23.23 -0.63 16.64
C GLY A 25 23.50 -1.58 15.47
N GLY A 26 23.81 -0.98 14.32
CA GLY A 26 24.59 -1.60 13.27
C GLY A 26 24.26 -3.04 12.90
N ASP A 27 23.09 -3.29 12.32
CA ASP A 27 22.92 -4.37 11.36
C ASP A 27 21.81 -3.98 10.39
N SER A 28 22.21 -3.53 9.20
CA SER A 28 21.48 -3.85 7.98
C SER A 28 21.44 -5.38 7.92
N VAL A 29 20.50 -6.00 8.65
CA VAL A 29 20.29 -7.44 8.64
C VAL A 29 20.23 -7.84 7.18
N LEU A 30 21.18 -8.66 6.75
CA LEU A 30 21.32 -9.13 5.37
C LEU A 30 20.07 -9.95 5.03
N MET A 31 19.00 -9.26 4.64
CA MET A 31 17.74 -9.88 4.29
C MET A 31 17.94 -10.61 2.98
N SER A 32 17.56 -11.88 2.94
CA SER A 32 17.59 -12.67 1.70
C SER A 32 16.83 -11.94 0.60
N LEU A 33 17.25 -12.11 -0.66
CA LEU A 33 16.50 -11.63 -1.81
C LEU A 33 15.07 -12.19 -1.82
N ASP A 34 14.91 -13.44 -1.38
CA ASP A 34 13.61 -14.11 -1.27
C ASP A 34 12.73 -13.45 -0.20
N ASP A 35 13.26 -13.23 1.00
CA ASP A 35 12.55 -12.52 2.09
C ASP A 35 12.18 -11.09 1.70
N ARG A 36 13.11 -10.38 1.03
CA ARG A 36 12.86 -9.03 0.54
C ARG A 36 11.78 -9.01 -0.53
N LEU A 37 11.78 -9.97 -1.45
CA LEU A 37 10.75 -10.10 -2.47
C LEU A 37 9.39 -10.45 -1.85
N GLY A 38 9.35 -11.41 -0.93
CA GLY A 38 8.14 -11.81 -0.21
C GLY A 38 7.52 -10.65 0.55
N HIS A 39 8.33 -9.89 1.29
CA HIS A 39 7.88 -8.69 2.00
C HIS A 39 7.37 -7.62 1.04
N ALA A 40 8.12 -7.32 -0.03
CA ALA A 40 7.72 -6.32 -1.02
C ALA A 40 6.40 -6.72 -1.72
N PHE A 41 6.24 -8.00 -2.06
CA PHE A 41 5.01 -8.53 -2.67
C PHE A 41 3.83 -8.45 -1.70
N ALA A 42 3.99 -8.89 -0.45
CA ALA A 42 2.94 -8.82 0.56
C ALA A 42 2.48 -7.37 0.81
N SER A 43 3.44 -6.45 0.96
CA SER A 43 3.15 -5.02 1.12
C SER A 43 2.40 -4.47 -0.09
N LYS A 44 2.83 -4.80 -1.32
CA LYS A 44 2.18 -4.32 -2.55
C LYS A 44 0.80 -4.95 -2.76
N ALA A 45 0.60 -6.20 -2.34
CA ALA A 45 -0.70 -6.85 -2.40
C ALA A 45 -1.73 -6.19 -1.47
N VAL A 46 -1.33 -5.87 -0.24
CA VAL A 46 -2.19 -5.16 0.72
C VAL A 46 -2.51 -3.75 0.22
N GLU A 47 -1.51 -3.00 -0.24
CA GLU A 47 -1.69 -1.65 -0.80
C GLU A 47 -2.62 -1.64 -2.03
N SER A 48 -2.42 -2.59 -2.94
CA SER A 48 -3.27 -2.77 -4.13
C SER A 48 -4.72 -3.11 -3.73
N GLN A 49 -4.88 -4.01 -2.77
CA GLN A 49 -6.20 -4.41 -2.28
C GLN A 49 -6.95 -3.25 -1.61
N HIS A 50 -6.26 -2.45 -0.80
CA HIS A 50 -6.82 -1.26 -0.16
C HIS A 50 -7.21 -0.19 -1.19
N THR A 51 -6.30 0.13 -2.12
CA THR A 51 -6.56 1.10 -3.21
C THR A 51 -7.79 0.71 -4.03
N ARG A 52 -7.91 -0.60 -4.35
CA ARG A 52 -9.07 -1.15 -5.03
C ARG A 52 -10.34 -0.93 -4.22
N GLU A 53 -10.35 -1.31 -2.94
CA GLU A 53 -11.52 -1.13 -2.06
C GLU A 53 -11.94 0.33 -1.93
N GLU A 54 -11.00 1.25 -1.77
CA GLU A 54 -11.28 2.69 -1.72
C GLU A 54 -11.95 3.19 -3.00
N ILE A 55 -11.44 2.82 -4.17
CA ILE A 55 -12.00 3.22 -5.46
C ILE A 55 -13.43 2.66 -5.61
N TYR A 56 -13.66 1.39 -5.28
CA TYR A 56 -14.98 0.78 -5.40
C TYR A 56 -15.96 1.33 -4.36
N ALA A 57 -15.53 1.61 -3.14
CA ALA A 57 -16.37 2.22 -2.11
C ALA A 57 -16.81 3.63 -2.55
N ALA A 58 -15.89 4.43 -3.08
CA ALA A 58 -16.19 5.77 -3.56
C ALA A 58 -17.10 5.78 -4.80
N LEU A 59 -16.89 4.86 -5.75
CA LEU A 59 -17.74 4.77 -6.95
C LEU A 59 -19.14 4.24 -6.66
N ASN A 60 -19.32 3.49 -5.56
CA ASN A 60 -20.63 3.02 -5.12
C ASN A 60 -21.40 4.06 -4.29
N ASP A 61 -20.77 5.18 -3.87
CA ASP A 61 -21.44 6.26 -3.17
C ASP A 61 -22.24 7.15 -4.16
N PRO A 62 -23.58 7.24 -4.01
CA PRO A 62 -24.41 8.11 -4.85
C PRO A 62 -24.01 9.59 -4.81
N ASN A 63 -23.39 10.07 -3.72
CA ASN A 63 -22.96 11.46 -3.60
C ASN A 63 -21.72 11.77 -4.46
N VAL A 64 -20.85 10.78 -4.68
CA VAL A 64 -19.65 10.91 -5.52
C VAL A 64 -20.00 10.83 -6.99
N THR A 65 -20.91 9.91 -7.35
CA THR A 65 -21.37 9.74 -8.75
C THR A 65 -22.25 10.90 -9.23
N SER A 66 -22.88 11.63 -8.31
CA SER A 66 -23.69 12.82 -8.62
C SER A 66 -22.86 14.09 -8.83
N ASN A 67 -21.57 14.10 -8.45
CA ASN A 67 -20.68 15.23 -8.65
C ASN A 67 -19.63 14.95 -9.75
N PRO A 68 -19.73 15.59 -10.94
CA PRO A 68 -18.83 15.30 -12.05
C PRO A 68 -17.35 15.61 -11.74
N ALA A 69 -17.07 16.60 -10.90
CA ALA A 69 -15.69 16.94 -10.54
C ALA A 69 -15.04 15.85 -9.66
N GLN A 70 -15.82 15.28 -8.74
CA GLN A 70 -15.34 14.16 -7.90
C GLN A 70 -15.19 12.88 -8.73
N LEU A 71 -16.11 12.62 -9.64
CA LEU A 71 -16.05 11.46 -10.52
C LEU A 71 -14.79 11.46 -11.39
N ILE A 72 -14.37 12.61 -11.94
CA ILE A 72 -13.14 12.75 -12.73
C ILE A 72 -11.89 12.40 -11.90
N GLU A 73 -11.84 12.85 -10.65
CA GLU A 73 -10.72 12.53 -9.76
C GLU A 73 -10.65 11.03 -9.45
N TRP A 74 -11.79 10.40 -9.20
CA TRP A 74 -11.85 8.95 -8.99
C TRP A 74 -11.53 8.16 -10.25
N GLN A 75 -11.96 8.63 -11.43
CA GLN A 75 -11.57 8.04 -12.72
C GLN A 75 -10.06 8.12 -12.95
N LYS A 76 -9.43 9.24 -12.59
CA LYS A 76 -7.97 9.40 -12.67
C LYS A 76 -7.26 8.40 -11.76
N ARG A 77 -7.71 8.27 -10.51
CA ARG A 77 -7.16 7.29 -9.54
C ARG A 77 -7.30 5.85 -10.05
N LEU A 78 -8.47 5.48 -10.59
CA LEU A 78 -8.69 4.18 -11.22
C LEU A 78 -7.74 3.94 -12.41
N SER A 79 -7.53 4.96 -13.23
CA SER A 79 -6.63 4.87 -14.39
C SER A 79 -5.18 4.64 -13.96
N ILE A 80 -4.71 5.34 -12.92
CA ILE A 80 -3.37 5.15 -12.34
C ILE A 80 -3.22 3.73 -11.78
N TYR A 81 -4.16 3.28 -10.95
CA TYR A 81 -4.17 1.92 -10.39
C TYR A 81 -4.08 0.84 -11.49
N THR A 82 -4.85 1.02 -12.57
CA THR A 82 -4.86 0.09 -13.71
C THR A 82 -3.50 0.08 -14.43
N LEU A 83 -2.90 1.25 -14.62
CA LEU A 83 -1.59 1.38 -15.25
C LEU A 83 -0.49 0.69 -14.41
N GLU A 84 -0.47 0.92 -13.11
CA GLU A 84 0.50 0.32 -12.18
C GLU A 84 0.40 -1.20 -12.17
N THR A 85 -0.82 -1.73 -12.10
CA THR A 85 -1.08 -3.18 -12.13
C THR A 85 -0.58 -3.83 -13.42
N ASN A 86 -0.85 -3.20 -14.57
CA ASN A 86 -0.41 -3.68 -15.87
C ASN A 86 1.11 -3.61 -16.04
N LEU A 87 1.71 -2.52 -15.57
CA LEU A 87 3.17 -2.34 -15.60
C LEU A 87 3.87 -3.39 -14.74
N CYS A 88 3.40 -3.62 -13.51
CA CYS A 88 3.92 -4.65 -12.63
C CYS A 88 3.86 -6.03 -13.30
N SER A 89 2.70 -6.42 -13.82
CA SER A 89 2.51 -7.69 -14.52
C SER A 89 3.44 -7.84 -15.73
N THR A 90 3.65 -6.75 -16.47
CA THR A 90 4.54 -6.71 -17.62
C THR A 90 6.01 -6.87 -17.20
N MET A 91 6.44 -6.16 -16.17
CA MET A 91 7.81 -6.26 -15.65
C MET A 91 8.11 -7.66 -15.10
N VAL A 92 7.19 -8.25 -14.34
CA VAL A 92 7.31 -9.63 -13.85
C VAL A 92 7.47 -10.60 -15.02
N ARG A 93 6.57 -10.52 -16.01
CA ARG A 93 6.63 -11.39 -17.20
C ARG A 93 7.94 -11.23 -17.97
N LYS A 94 8.42 -9.99 -18.16
CA LYS A 94 9.68 -9.71 -18.84
C LYS A 94 10.90 -10.18 -18.05
N GLY A 95 10.90 -10.01 -16.72
CA GLY A 95 11.95 -10.49 -15.83
C GLY A 95 12.07 -12.01 -15.87
N VAL A 96 10.95 -12.73 -15.74
CA VAL A 96 10.91 -14.20 -15.86
C VAL A 96 11.38 -14.64 -17.25
N ALA A 97 10.94 -13.99 -18.33
CA ALA A 97 11.38 -14.33 -19.68
C ALA A 97 12.90 -14.14 -19.88
N ALA A 98 13.50 -13.13 -19.26
CA ALA A 98 14.95 -12.93 -19.29
C ALA A 98 15.69 -14.06 -18.54
N ILE A 99 15.19 -14.45 -17.37
CA ILE A 99 15.73 -15.58 -16.60
C ILE A 99 15.63 -16.88 -17.39
N GLU A 100 14.46 -17.18 -17.97
CA GLU A 100 14.27 -18.36 -18.81
C GLU A 100 15.23 -18.38 -20.01
N THR A 101 15.48 -17.23 -20.60
CA THR A 101 16.42 -17.09 -21.73
C THR A 101 17.83 -17.48 -21.30
N LEU A 102 18.28 -16.99 -20.13
CA LEU A 102 19.60 -17.31 -19.56
C LEU A 102 19.75 -18.78 -19.15
N ILE A 103 18.67 -19.45 -18.75
CA ILE A 103 18.70 -20.87 -18.36
C ILE A 103 18.73 -21.79 -19.59
N LYS A 104 18.08 -21.39 -20.69
CA LYS A 104 17.97 -22.19 -21.91
C LYS A 104 19.20 -22.09 -22.82
N THR A 105 20.03 -21.06 -22.64
CA THR A 105 21.35 -20.92 -23.28
C THR A 105 22.40 -21.73 -22.56
#